data_AF-A0A835IBN8-F1
#
_entry.id   AF-A0A835IBN8-F1
#
_cell.length_a   1.000
_cell.length_b   1.000
_cell.length_c   1.000
_cell.angle_alpha   90.00
_cell.angle_beta   90.00
_cell.angle_gamma   90.00
#
_symmetry.space_group_name_H-M   'P 1'
#
loop_
_entity.id
_entity.type
_entity.pdbx_description
1 polymer ?
#
loop_
_entity_poly.entity_id
_entity_poly.type
_entity_poly.pdbx_seq_one_letter_code
_entity_poly.pdbx_strand_id
1 'polypeptide(L)'
;MWRAGLSTGRDLVEMISQAPHRDLGREAVRKSLVLLKNGESADEPLLPLQKKAPKILVAGSHANNLGYQCGGWTMEWQGLSGNNLTYGTTILGTITATIDPSTQVVYNENPNADFAKSNNFSSAVGCG
;
A
#
# COMPACT_ATOMS: atom_id res chain seq x y z
N MET A 1 -14.07 25.82 37.84
CA MET A 1 -14.84 24.93 36.94
C MET A 1 -13.85 24.17 36.08
N TRP A 2 -13.24 23.11 36.62
CA TRP A 2 -12.40 22.17 35.86
C TRP A 2 -13.17 20.86 35.84
N ARG A 3 -13.71 20.49 34.67
CA ARG A 3 -14.25 19.14 34.44
C ARG A 3 -13.07 18.25 34.08
N ALA A 4 -12.61 17.43 35.02
CA ALA A 4 -11.82 16.26 34.70
C ALA A 4 -12.74 15.31 33.89
N GLY A 5 -12.55 15.28 32.57
CA GLY A 5 -13.21 14.31 31.70
C GLY A 5 -12.56 12.95 31.91
N LEU A 6 -13.15 12.13 32.78
CA LEU A 6 -12.81 10.71 32.86
C LEU A 6 -13.40 10.02 31.63
N SER A 7 -12.57 9.77 30.62
CA SER A 7 -12.93 8.91 29.49
C SER A 7 -13.30 7.53 30.04
N THR A 8 -14.51 7.06 29.76
CA THR A 8 -14.97 5.73 30.11
C THR A 8 -14.23 4.68 29.28
N GLY A 9 -14.23 3.41 29.71
CA GLY A 9 -13.62 2.32 28.94
C GLY A 9 -14.18 2.15 27.52
N ARG A 10 -15.41 2.62 27.26
CA ARG A 10 -16.01 2.65 25.91
C ARG A 10 -15.39 3.74 25.04
N ASP A 11 -15.14 4.92 25.61
CA ASP A 11 -14.51 6.05 24.90
C ASP A 11 -13.09 5.69 24.43
N LEU A 12 -12.35 4.89 25.22
CA LEU A 12 -11.02 4.41 24.86
C LEU A 12 -11.03 3.39 23.72
N VAL A 13 -12.04 2.52 23.65
CA VAL A 13 -12.19 1.56 22.55
C VAL A 13 -12.54 2.27 21.24
N GLU A 14 -13.35 3.34 21.30
CA GLU A 14 -13.66 4.18 20.14
C GLU A 14 -12.47 4.98 19.62
N MET A 15 -11.44 5.21 20.44
CA MET A 15 -10.18 5.83 20.01
C MET A 15 -9.27 4.89 19.21
N ILE A 16 -9.49 3.57 19.29
CA ILE A 16 -8.69 2.59 18.58
C ILE A 16 -9.00 2.72 17.07
N SER A 17 -7.96 2.97 16.29
CA SER A 17 -8.02 3.01 14.82
C SER A 17 -8.85 4.13 14.18
N GLN A 18 -9.04 5.26 14.88
CA GLN A 18 -9.70 6.44 14.31
C GLN A 18 -9.00 6.98 13.06
N ALA A 19 -9.78 7.58 12.15
CA ALA A 19 -9.28 8.12 10.88
C ALA A 19 -8.08 9.08 11.03
N PRO A 20 -8.05 10.02 12.01
CA PRO A 20 -6.89 10.90 12.20
C PRO A 20 -5.58 10.15 12.48
N HIS A 21 -5.63 9.04 13.23
CA HIS A 21 -4.45 8.22 13.50
C HIS A 21 -3.97 7.50 12.24
N ARG A 22 -4.90 7.03 11.39
CA ARG A 22 -4.57 6.40 10.11
C ARG A 22 -4.03 7.39 9.10
N ASP A 23 -4.54 8.62 9.08
CA ASP A 23 -4.04 9.69 8.22
C ASP A 23 -2.60 10.08 8.60
N LEU A 24 -2.31 10.21 9.89
CA LEU A 24 -0.95 10.42 10.38
C LEU A 24 -0.03 9.25 10.03
N GLY A 25 -0.51 8.00 10.21
CA GLY A 25 0.23 6.81 9.79
C GLY A 25 0.54 6.81 8.29
N ARG A 26 -0.42 7.23 7.44
CA ARG A 26 -0.23 7.37 5.99
C ARG A 26 0.80 8.43 5.64
N GLU A 27 0.83 9.54 6.37
CA GLU A 27 1.84 10.59 6.22
C GLU A 27 3.24 10.07 6.59
N ALA A 28 3.35 9.39 7.73
CA ALA A 28 4.61 8.80 8.18
C ALA A 28 5.17 7.80 7.16
N VAL A 29 4.33 6.90 6.63
CA VAL A 29 4.71 5.95 5.57
C VAL A 29 5.20 6.68 4.32
N ARG A 30 4.52 7.75 3.88
CA ARG A 30 4.96 8.52 2.71
C ARG A 30 6.34 9.16 2.94
N LYS A 31 6.60 9.65 4.15
CA LYS A 31 7.86 10.31 4.52
C LYS A 31 9.00 9.32 4.78
N SER A 32 8.71 8.06 5.10
CA SER A 32 9.73 7.04 5.35
C SER A 32 10.29 6.42 4.07
N LEU A 33 9.66 6.62 2.91
CA LEU A 33 10.13 6.05 1.64
C LEU A 33 11.42 6.74 1.18
N VAL A 34 12.42 5.93 0.84
CA VAL A 34 13.69 6.38 0.27
C VAL A 34 13.75 5.98 -1.20
N LEU A 35 13.84 6.96 -2.09
CA LEU A 35 13.96 6.74 -3.54
C LEU A 35 15.42 6.47 -3.90
N LEU A 36 15.75 5.20 -4.18
CA LEU A 36 17.11 4.78 -4.51
C LEU A 36 17.46 4.95 -5.99
N LYS A 37 16.49 4.81 -6.89
CA LYS A 37 16.65 4.94 -8.35
C LYS A 37 15.35 5.45 -8.97
N ASN A 38 15.45 6.32 -9.97
CA ASN A 38 14.28 6.88 -10.67
C ASN A 38 14.49 6.95 -12.19
N GLY A 39 14.46 5.80 -12.87
CA GLY A 39 14.76 5.71 -14.31
C GLY A 39 16.20 5.26 -14.58
N GLU A 40 16.50 4.99 -15.85
CA GLU A 40 17.84 4.61 -16.31
C GLU A 40 18.73 5.82 -16.59
N SER A 41 18.12 6.94 -16.99
CA SER A 41 18.77 8.22 -17.22
C SER A 41 18.19 9.29 -16.28
N ALA A 42 18.93 10.38 -16.10
CA ALA A 42 18.46 11.52 -15.31
C ALA A 42 17.35 12.32 -16.02
N ASP A 43 17.27 12.22 -17.35
CA ASP A 43 16.37 13.01 -18.19
C ASP A 43 14.99 12.36 -18.36
N GLU A 44 14.85 11.06 -18.05
CA GLU A 44 13.62 10.29 -18.19
C GLU A 44 13.21 9.64 -16.85
N PRO A 45 12.72 10.44 -15.87
CA PRO A 45 12.31 9.92 -14.59
C PRO A 45 11.08 9.03 -14.73
N LEU A 46 11.10 7.86 -14.08
CA LEU A 46 9.98 6.92 -14.07
C LEU A 46 8.84 7.39 -13.15
N LEU A 47 9.20 7.95 -11.99
CA LEU A 47 8.27 8.46 -10.99
C LEU A 47 8.17 9.98 -11.08
N PRO A 48 6.97 10.55 -10.89
CA PRO A 48 5.71 9.88 -10.52
C PRO A 48 5.02 9.16 -11.69
N LEU A 49 4.43 7.99 -11.41
CA LEU A 49 3.63 7.27 -12.41
C LEU A 49 2.36 8.04 -12.77
N GLN A 50 1.94 7.93 -14.03
CA GLN A 50 0.66 8.47 -14.49
C GLN A 50 -0.50 7.69 -13.88
N LYS A 51 -1.44 8.40 -13.26
CA LYS A 51 -2.65 7.78 -12.66
C LYS A 51 -3.62 7.25 -13.70
N LYS A 52 -3.55 7.76 -14.93
CA LYS A 52 -4.37 7.33 -16.04
C LYS A 52 -3.48 6.63 -17.05
N ALA A 53 -3.75 5.35 -17.28
CA ALA A 53 -3.07 4.55 -18.28
C ALA A 53 -4.07 3.53 -18.85
N PRO A 54 -3.85 2.99 -20.06
CA PRO A 54 -4.67 1.90 -20.58
C PRO A 54 -4.70 0.68 -19.65
N LYS A 55 -3.53 0.23 -19.19
CA LYS A 55 -3.39 -1.01 -18.41
C LYS A 55 -2.09 -1.00 -17.61
N ILE A 56 -2.16 -1.38 -16.33
CA ILE A 56 -0.99 -1.49 -15.44
C ILE A 56 -0.91 -2.87 -14.80
N LEU A 57 0.30 -3.29 -14.45
CA LEU A 57 0.57 -4.52 -13.71
C LEU A 57 0.95 -4.18 -12.26
N VAL A 58 0.35 -4.86 -11.30
CA VAL A 58 0.83 -4.91 -9.91
C VAL A 58 1.30 -6.35 -9.66
N ALA A 59 2.53 -6.51 -9.18
CA ALA A 59 3.14 -7.82 -9.03
C ALA A 59 3.96 -7.96 -7.75
N GLY A 60 4.29 -9.20 -7.40
CA GLY A 60 5.11 -9.55 -6.25
C GLY A 60 4.31 -9.96 -5.01
N SER A 61 4.95 -10.77 -4.16
CA SER A 61 4.37 -11.40 -2.98
C SER A 61 3.88 -10.41 -1.90
N HIS A 62 4.47 -9.22 -1.85
CA HIS A 62 4.13 -8.20 -0.85
C HIS A 62 3.01 -7.25 -1.33
N ALA A 63 2.66 -7.28 -2.62
CA ALA A 63 1.74 -6.30 -3.20
C ALA A 63 0.31 -6.39 -2.64
N ASN A 64 -0.14 -7.60 -2.26
CA ASN A 64 -1.47 -7.83 -1.72
C ASN A 64 -1.47 -8.59 -0.37
N ASN A 65 -0.49 -8.31 0.49
CA ASN A 65 -0.34 -8.99 1.77
C ASN A 65 -0.08 -7.99 2.91
N LEU A 66 -1.09 -7.74 3.75
CA LEU A 66 -1.02 -6.79 4.87
C LEU A 66 -0.02 -7.24 5.91
N GLY A 67 -0.03 -8.53 6.27
CA GLY A 67 0.92 -9.08 7.24
C GLY A 67 2.37 -8.80 6.84
N TYR A 68 2.71 -8.99 5.57
CA TYR A 68 4.04 -8.70 5.06
C TYR A 68 4.39 -7.21 5.03
N GLN A 69 3.43 -6.33 4.73
CA GLN A 69 3.64 -4.88 4.80
C GLN A 69 3.88 -4.37 6.22
N CYS A 70 3.28 -5.03 7.22
CA CYS A 70 3.43 -4.66 8.62
C CYS A 70 4.68 -5.27 9.27
N GLY A 71 5.06 -6.50 8.86
CA GLY A 71 6.21 -7.21 9.40
C GLY A 71 5.99 -7.76 10.82
N GLY A 72 7.10 -7.98 11.53
CA GLY A 72 7.10 -8.45 12.91
C GLY A 72 6.38 -7.50 13.87
N TRP A 73 6.05 -7.99 15.07
CA TRP A 73 5.35 -7.22 16.11
C TRP A 73 3.96 -6.70 15.72
N THR A 74 3.35 -7.26 14.69
CA THR A 74 1.98 -6.94 14.29
C THR A 74 1.09 -8.15 14.50
N MET A 75 0.15 -8.06 15.45
CA MET A 75 -0.67 -9.16 16.00
C MET A 75 0.12 -10.29 16.68
N GLU A 76 1.16 -10.80 16.01
CA GLU A 76 2.06 -11.82 16.51
C GLU A 76 3.49 -11.27 16.60
N TRP A 77 4.31 -11.86 17.48
CA TRP A 77 5.70 -11.42 17.68
C TRP A 77 6.51 -11.48 16.38
N GLN A 78 6.41 -12.58 15.65
CA GLN A 78 7.09 -12.77 14.36
C GLN A 78 6.34 -12.14 13.18
N GLY A 79 5.19 -11.52 13.44
CA GLY A 79 4.27 -11.09 12.39
C GLY A 79 3.51 -12.27 11.79
N LEU A 80 2.83 -12.02 10.68
CA LEU A 80 1.95 -12.97 10.02
C LEU A 80 1.93 -12.74 8.50
N SER A 81 1.33 -13.68 7.78
CA SER A 81 1.00 -13.53 6.36
C SER A 81 -0.51 -13.40 6.17
N GLY A 82 -0.91 -12.74 5.08
CA GLY A 82 -2.31 -12.60 4.67
C GLY A 82 -2.98 -11.35 5.21
N ASN A 83 -4.30 -11.29 5.03
CA ASN A 83 -5.10 -10.07 5.18
C ASN A 83 -6.23 -10.19 6.22
N ASN A 84 -6.33 -11.32 6.92
CA ASN A 84 -7.52 -11.63 7.75
C ASN A 84 -7.38 -11.24 9.23
N LEU A 85 -6.17 -10.94 9.70
CA LEU A 85 -5.89 -10.73 11.13
C LEU A 85 -5.72 -9.27 11.53
N THR A 86 -5.65 -8.35 10.56
CA THR A 86 -5.52 -6.91 10.83
C THR A 86 -6.28 -6.09 9.79
N TYR A 87 -6.51 -4.83 10.12
CA TYR A 87 -7.19 -3.88 9.23
C TYR A 87 -6.17 -2.91 8.64
N GLY A 88 -6.21 -2.75 7.33
CA GLY A 88 -5.32 -1.84 6.62
C GLY A 88 -5.68 -1.75 5.14
N THR A 89 -4.80 -1.12 4.37
CA THR A 89 -4.93 -1.04 2.92
C THR A 89 -3.65 -1.59 2.31
N THR A 90 -3.75 -2.61 1.45
CA THR A 90 -2.58 -3.17 0.76
C THR A 90 -2.05 -2.18 -0.28
N ILE A 91 -0.84 -2.43 -0.80
CA ILE A 91 -0.30 -1.68 -1.94
C ILE A 91 -1.25 -1.80 -3.14
N LEU A 92 -1.68 -3.02 -3.50
CA LEU A 92 -2.67 -3.28 -4.54
C LEU A 92 -3.98 -2.53 -4.28
N GLY A 93 -4.49 -2.57 -3.05
CA GLY A 93 -5.71 -1.87 -2.66
C GLY A 93 -5.58 -0.35 -2.82
N THR A 94 -4.43 0.21 -2.41
CA THR A 94 -4.16 1.65 -2.53
C THR A 94 -4.03 2.08 -3.99
N ILE A 95 -3.36 1.29 -4.83
CA ILE A 95 -3.24 1.57 -6.27
C ILE A 95 -4.63 1.57 -6.91
N THR A 96 -5.41 0.50 -6.71
CA THR A 96 -6.76 0.39 -7.25
C THR A 96 -7.66 1.55 -6.83
N ALA A 97 -7.51 2.05 -5.60
CA ALA A 97 -8.29 3.19 -5.11
C ALA A 97 -7.81 4.56 -5.59
N THR A 98 -6.58 4.68 -6.12
CA THR A 98 -5.95 5.97 -6.44
C THR A 98 -5.88 6.29 -7.94
N ILE A 99 -5.84 5.26 -8.79
CA ILE A 99 -5.74 5.41 -10.25
C ILE A 99 -7.08 5.86 -10.87
N ASP A 100 -7.02 6.27 -12.14
CA ASP A 100 -8.21 6.60 -12.92
C ASP A 100 -9.10 5.35 -13.11
N PRO A 101 -10.42 5.42 -12.89
CA PRO A 101 -11.34 4.27 -13.05
C PRO A 101 -11.32 3.62 -14.44
N SER A 102 -10.87 4.33 -15.49
CA SER A 102 -10.70 3.77 -16.83
C SER A 102 -9.45 2.90 -16.98
N THR A 103 -8.54 2.92 -16.01
CA THR A 103 -7.28 2.18 -16.05
C THR A 103 -7.50 0.74 -15.61
N GLN A 104 -7.14 -0.22 -16.45
CA GLN A 104 -7.20 -1.63 -16.08
C GLN A 104 -6.03 -2.01 -15.16
N VAL A 105 -6.33 -2.49 -13.95
CA VAL A 105 -5.33 -3.09 -13.04
C VAL A 105 -5.32 -4.59 -13.20
N VAL A 106 -4.15 -5.15 -13.47
CA VAL A 106 -3.93 -6.60 -13.42
C VAL A 106 -3.01 -6.89 -12.25
N TYR A 107 -3.43 -7.80 -11.37
CA TYR A 107 -2.59 -8.34 -10.32
C TYR A 107 -2.08 -9.73 -10.71
N ASN A 108 -0.78 -9.95 -10.59
CA ASN A 108 -0.18 -11.27 -10.69
C ASN A 108 0.98 -11.34 -9.70
N GLU A 109 0.92 -12.25 -8.72
CA GLU A 109 1.94 -12.36 -7.68
C GLU A 109 3.32 -12.70 -8.24
N ASN A 110 3.39 -13.61 -9.21
CA ASN A 110 4.65 -14.09 -9.79
C ASN A 110 4.53 -14.24 -11.31
N PRO A 111 4.49 -13.12 -12.06
CA PRO A 111 4.40 -13.15 -13.51
C PRO A 111 5.73 -13.61 -14.11
N ASN A 112 5.67 -14.49 -15.11
CA ASN A 112 6.85 -14.79 -15.92
C ASN A 112 7.13 -13.67 -16.95
N ALA A 113 8.30 -13.71 -17.58
CA ALA A 113 8.71 -12.69 -18.55
C ALA A 113 7.77 -12.60 -19.76
N ASP A 114 7.25 -13.74 -20.22
CA ASP A 114 6.35 -13.78 -21.38
C ASP A 114 5.01 -13.12 -21.07
N PHE A 115 4.48 -13.32 -19.87
CA PHE A 115 3.28 -12.65 -19.39
C PHE A 115 3.47 -11.13 -19.37
N ALA A 116 4.59 -10.66 -18.82
CA ALA A 116 4.86 -9.22 -18.75
C ALA A 116 4.99 -8.57 -20.14
N LYS A 117 5.62 -9.26 -21.10
CA LYS A 117 5.86 -8.74 -22.46
C LYS A 117 4.63 -8.81 -23.36
N SER A 118 3.80 -9.84 -23.24
CA SER A 118 2.66 -10.08 -24.13
C SER A 118 1.39 -9.27 -23.81
N ASN A 119 1.33 -8.66 -22.62
CA ASN A 119 0.09 -8.08 -22.09
C ASN A 119 -0.05 -6.56 -22.25
N ASN A 120 0.91 -5.90 -22.92
CA ASN A 120 0.91 -4.46 -23.25
C ASN A 120 0.65 -3.56 -22.03
N PHE A 121 1.37 -3.80 -20.93
CA PHE A 121 1.30 -2.94 -19.74
C PHE A 121 2.01 -1.61 -19.98
N SER A 122 1.38 -0.51 -19.59
CA SER A 122 1.99 0.82 -19.65
C SER A 122 3.06 1.02 -18.58
N SER A 123 2.87 0.39 -17.42
CA SER A 123 3.83 0.36 -16.33
C SER A 123 3.55 -0.82 -15.39
N ALA A 124 4.52 -1.16 -14.56
CA ALA A 124 4.40 -2.20 -13.56
C ALA A 124 4.90 -1.71 -12.19
N VAL A 125 4.21 -2.11 -11.11
CA VAL A 125 4.64 -1.92 -9.73
C VAL A 125 4.94 -3.29 -9.13
N GLY A 126 6.22 -3.56 -8.85
CA GLY A 126 6.68 -4.81 -8.22
C GLY A 126 6.92 -4.64 -6.72
N CYS A 127 6.38 -5.52 -5.90
CA CYS A 127 6.53 -5.55 -4.44
C CYS A 127 7.07 -6.92 -4.00
N GLY A 128 8.38 -7.00 -3.83
CA GLY A 128 9.11 -8.24 -3.47
C GLY A 128 9.27 -8.42 -1.98
#